data_AF-A0A2A4Q760-F1
#
_entry.id   AF-A0A2A4Q760-F1
#
_cell.length_a   1.000
_cell.length_b   1.000
_cell.length_c   1.000
_cell.angle_alpha   90.00
_cell.angle_beta   90.00
_cell.angle_gamma   90.00
#
_symmetry.space_group_name_H-M   'P 1'
#
loop_
_entity.id
_entity.type
_entity.pdbx_description
1 polymer ?
#
loop_
_entity_poly.entity_id
_entity_poly.type
_entity_poly.pdbx_seq_one_letter_code
_entity_poly.pdbx_strand_id
1 'polypeptide(L)'
;MSPLQLFVILAGLTGQLFIARKDPRGYLAWIAGNMGLVFVYWETKQFALIALQFVNTGIQVTALIAWRRAKRCNETSPAQPCEA
;
A
#
# COMPACT_ATOMS: atom_id res chain seq x y z
N MET A 1 18.61 -1.25 16.94
CA MET A 1 17.48 -1.15 15.99
C MET A 1 16.96 -2.55 15.75
N SER A 2 15.67 -2.82 15.96
CA SER A 2 15.16 -4.19 15.81
C SER A 2 15.06 -4.58 14.33
N PRO A 3 15.26 -5.87 13.96
CA PRO A 3 15.13 -6.33 12.58
C PRO A 3 13.77 -6.00 11.95
N LEU A 4 12.70 -6.02 12.75
CA LEU A 4 11.36 -5.65 12.33
C LEU A 4 11.22 -4.16 11.98
N GLN A 5 11.83 -3.27 12.77
CA GLN A 5 11.85 -1.84 12.47
C GLN A 5 12.62 -1.56 11.17
N LEU A 6 13.75 -2.24 10.97
CA LEU A 6 14.51 -2.13 9.71
C LEU A 6 13.67 -2.59 8.52
N PHE A 7 12.96 -3.73 8.64
CA PHE A 7 12.04 -4.21 7.61
C PHE A 7 10.94 -3.18 7.30
N VAL A 8 10.29 -2.62 8.31
CA VAL A 8 9.24 -1.62 8.15
C VAL A 8 9.74 -0.38 7.42
N ILE A 9 10.92 0.12 7.77
CA ILE A 9 11.54 1.28 7.11
C ILE A 9 11.81 0.96 5.64
N LEU A 10 12.42 -0.19 5.34
CA LEU A 10 12.70 -0.61 3.96
C LEU A 10 11.41 -0.81 3.15
N ALA A 11 10.38 -1.42 3.73
CA ALA A 11 9.08 -1.60 3.10
C ALA A 11 8.40 -0.26 2.80
N GLY A 12 8.47 0.70 3.73
CA GLY A 12 7.95 2.06 3.54
C GLY A 12 8.67 2.82 2.43
N LEU A 13 10.01 2.82 2.43
CA LEU A 13 10.82 3.47 1.40
C LEU A 13 10.59 2.84 0.02
N THR A 14 10.52 1.51 -0.03
CA THR A 14 10.24 0.76 -1.26
C THR A 14 8.83 1.06 -1.78
N GLY A 15 7.84 1.11 -0.89
CA GLY A 15 6.47 1.50 -1.22
C GLY A 15 6.39 2.91 -1.80
N GLN A 16 7.06 3.88 -1.18
CA GLN A 16 7.13 5.26 -1.69
C GLN A 16 7.79 5.33 -3.07
N LEU A 17 8.91 4.62 -3.25
CA LEU A 17 9.63 4.58 -4.51
C LEU A 17 8.78 4.01 -5.64
N PHE A 18 8.06 2.92 -5.40
CA PHE A 18 7.18 2.33 -6.41
C PHE A 18 5.96 3.19 -6.71
N ILE A 19 5.37 3.86 -5.71
CA ILE A 19 4.30 4.84 -5.95
C ILE A 19 4.81 6.00 -6.82
N ALA A 20 6.01 6.53 -6.53
CA ALA A 20 6.62 7.59 -7.34
C ALA A 20 6.87 7.13 -8.79
N ARG A 21 7.16 5.84 -9.00
CA ARG A 21 7.30 5.22 -10.32
C ARG A 21 5.98 4.79 -10.97
N LYS A 22 4.83 5.09 -10.34
CA LYS A 22 3.49 4.64 -10.75
C LYS A 22 3.37 3.12 -10.93
N ASP A 23 4.20 2.35 -10.21
CA ASP A 23 4.21 0.89 -10.25
C ASP A 23 3.20 0.35 -9.22
N PRO A 24 2.21 -0.46 -9.62
CA PRO A 24 1.23 -1.06 -8.71
C PRO A 24 1.84 -1.96 -7.64
N ARG A 25 3.08 -2.44 -7.82
CA ARG A 25 3.81 -3.21 -6.80
C ARG A 25 4.04 -2.39 -5.53
N GLY A 26 4.01 -1.06 -5.63
CA GLY A 26 4.07 -0.16 -4.48
C GLY A 26 2.91 -0.35 -3.50
N TYR A 27 1.70 -0.62 -3.99
CA TYR A 27 0.55 -0.91 -3.14
C TYR A 27 0.77 -2.17 -2.29
N LEU A 28 1.36 -3.23 -2.87
CA LEU A 28 1.68 -4.47 -2.16
C LEU A 28 2.77 -4.27 -1.11
N ALA A 29 3.81 -3.49 -1.45
CA ALA A 29 4.88 -3.14 -0.50
C ALA A 29 4.33 -2.35 0.71
N TRP A 30 3.39 -1.42 0.46
CA TRP A 30 2.72 -0.67 1.52
C TRP A 30 1.82 -1.54 2.40
N ILE A 31 1.06 -2.47 1.82
CA ILE A 31 0.25 -3.43 2.62
C ILE A 31 1.16 -4.25 3.53
N ALA A 32 2.27 -4.78 3.02
CA ALA A 32 3.24 -5.52 3.82
C ALA A 32 3.88 -4.65 4.92
N GLY A 33 4.22 -3.40 4.60
CA GLY A 33 4.77 -2.43 5.56
C GLY A 33 3.78 -2.08 6.68
N ASN A 34 2.50 -1.87 6.34
CA ASN A 34 1.44 -1.59 7.31
C ASN A 34 1.23 -2.76 8.28
N MET A 35 1.27 -4.01 7.80
CA MET A 35 1.18 -5.19 8.68
C MET A 35 2.37 -5.28 9.64
N GLY A 36 3.58 -4.95 9.19
CA GLY A 36 4.75 -4.83 10.06
C GLY A 36 4.59 -3.74 11.13
N LEU A 37 4.03 -2.58 10.76
CA LEU A 37 3.74 -1.49 11.69
C LEU A 37 2.69 -1.87 12.73
N VAL A 38 1.65 -2.62 12.35
CA VAL A 38 0.65 -3.13 13.31
C VAL A 38 1.31 -3.97 14.39
N PHE A 39 2.25 -4.85 14.03
CA PHE A 39 3.00 -5.65 15.02
C PHE A 39 3.84 -4.78 15.95
N VAL A 40 4.60 -3.83 15.39
CA VAL A 40 5.42 -2.90 16.19
C VAL A 40 4.55 -2.10 17.17
N TYR A 41 3.42 -1.58 16.70
CA TYR A 41 2.52 -0.78 17.53
C TYR A 41 1.74 -1.60 18.55
N TRP A 42 1.53 -2.89 18.29
CA TRP A 42 0.94 -3.80 19.27
C TRP A 42 1.86 -3.98 20.49
N GLU A 43 3.17 -4.14 20.25
CA GLU A 43 4.18 -4.22 21.32
C GLU A 43 4.29 -2.91 22.10
N THR A 44 4.26 -1.76 21.41
CA THR A 44 4.35 -0.43 22.05
C THR A 44 3.03 0.09 22.61
N LYS A 45 1.94 -0.69 22.52
CA LYS A 45 0.57 -0.34 22.99
C LYS A 45 0.00 0.93 22.35
N GLN A 46 0.40 1.24 21.12
CA GLN A 46 -0.05 2.43 20.38
C GLN A 46 -1.30 2.12 19.54
N PHE A 47 -2.43 1.85 20.20
CA PHE A 47 -3.66 1.38 19.55
C PHE A 47 -4.25 2.33 18.49
N ALA A 48 -4.10 3.64 18.67
CA ALA A 48 -4.55 4.62 17.68
C ALA A 48 -3.80 4.47 16.35
N LEU A 49 -2.49 4.19 16.41
CA LEU A 49 -1.68 3.99 15.21
C LEU A 49 -1.98 2.65 14.54
N ILE A 50 -2.35 1.62 15.30
CA ILE A 50 -2.84 0.35 14.76
C ILE A 50 -4.10 0.56 13.93
N ALA A 51 -5.09 1.28 14.49
CA ALA A 51 -6.32 1.61 13.78
C ALA A 51 -6.03 2.38 12.47
N LEU A 52 -5.11 3.34 12.53
CA LEU A 52 -4.66 4.09 11.36
C LEU A 52 -4.05 3.17 10.28
N GLN A 53 -3.28 2.14 10.66
CA GLN A 53 -2.71 1.22 9.67
C GLN A 53 -3.75 0.32 9.01
N PHE A 54 -4.86 0.00 9.68
CA PHE A 54 -5.99 -0.68 9.04
C PHE A 54 -6.66 0.22 7.99
N VAL A 55 -6.90 1.49 8.33
CA VAL A 55 -7.45 2.47 7.38
C VAL A 55 -6.52 2.64 6.18
N ASN A 56 -5.22 2.82 6.43
CA ASN A 56 -4.20 2.96 5.39
C ASN A 56 -4.17 1.72 4.49
N THR A 57 -4.23 0.52 5.05
CA THR A 57 -4.31 -0.73 4.28
C THR A 57 -5.57 -0.77 3.40
N GLY A 58 -6.72 -0.33 3.92
CA GLY A 58 -7.94 -0.21 3.13
C GLY A 58 -7.77 0.72 1.92
N ILE A 59 -7.15 1.89 2.11
CA ILE A 59 -6.85 2.82 1.02
C ILE A 59 -5.96 2.15 -0.03
N GLN A 60 -4.86 1.51 0.37
CA GLN A 60 -3.94 0.82 -0.56
C GLN A 60 -4.64 -0.29 -1.36
N VAL A 61 -5.56 -1.04 -0.73
CA VAL A 61 -6.37 -2.06 -1.41
C VAL A 61 -7.32 -1.43 -2.43
N THR A 62 -8.04 -0.37 -2.07
CA THR A 62 -8.94 0.33 -3.02
C THR A 62 -8.19 0.93 -4.19
N ALA A 63 -7.01 1.52 -3.96
CA ALA A 63 -6.13 2.05 -5.00
C ALA A 63 -5.63 0.94 -5.93
N LEU A 64 -5.26 -0.23 -5.39
CA LEU A 64 -4.87 -1.39 -6.19
C LEU A 64 -6.04 -1.93 -7.05
N ILE A 65 -7.25 -1.96 -6.51
CA ILE A 65 -8.46 -2.35 -7.25
C ILE A 65 -8.76 -1.35 -8.38
N ALA A 66 -8.73 -0.05 -8.08
CA ALA A 66 -8.92 1.01 -9.06
C ALA A 66 -7.89 0.91 -10.20
N TRP A 67 -6.62 0.69 -9.85
CA TRP A 67 -5.56 0.46 -10.85
C TRP A 67 -5.82 -0.78 -11.71
N ARG A 68 -6.24 -1.90 -11.11
CA ARG A 68 -6.57 -3.12 -11.87
C ARG A 68 -7.76 -2.91 -12.81
N ARG A 69 -8.77 -2.16 -12.38
CA ARG A 69 -9.93 -1.81 -13.22
C ARG A 69 -9.50 -0.94 -14.41
N ALA A 70 -8.71 0.11 -14.16
CA ALA A 70 -8.16 0.96 -15.21
C ALA A 70 -7.30 0.18 -16.22
N LYS A 71 -6.50 -0.79 -15.76
CA LYS A 71 -5.70 -1.64 -16.64
C LYS A 71 -6.59 -2.52 -17.54
N ARG A 72 -7.63 -3.16 -16.99
CA ARG A 72 -8.58 -3.96 -17.78
C ARG A 72 -9.34 -3.12 -18.82
N CYS A 73 -9.73 -1.90 -18.46
CA CYS A 73 -10.31 -0.91 -19.38
C CYS A 73 -9.40 -0.70 -20.60
N ASN A 74 -8.12 -0.36 -20.37
CA ASN A 74 -7.15 -0.11 -21.43
C ASN A 74 -6.90 -1.33 -22.34
N GLU A 75 -6.93 -2.55 -21.79
CA GLU A 75 -6.75 -3.78 -22.58
C GLU A 75 -8.00 -4.13 -23.41
N THR A 76 -9.20 -3.73 -22.97
CA THR A 76 -10.47 -4.15 -23.60
C THR A 76 -11.02 -3.14 -24.61
N SER A 77 -10.72 -1.84 -24.45
CA SER A 77 -11.20 -0.79 -25.36
C SER A 77 -10.20 0.36 -25.48
N PRO A 78 -9.31 0.36 -26.50
CA PRO A 78 -8.32 1.43 -26.69
C PRO A 78 -8.92 2.79 -27.12
N ALA A 79 -10.24 2.88 -27.32
CA ALA A 79 -10.91 4.02 -27.95
C ALA A 79 -11.86 4.83 -27.05
N GLN A 80 -12.08 4.46 -25.79
CA GLN A 80 -12.93 5.24 -24.88
C GLN A 80 -12.21 5.54 -23.55
N PRO A 81 -12.18 6.81 -23.10
CA PRO A 81 -11.64 7.14 -21.79
C PRO A 81 -12.59 6.57 -20.72
N CYS A 82 -12.07 5.68 -19.86
CA CYS A 82 -12.81 5.25 -18.68
C CYS A 82 -12.87 6.43 -17.70
N GLU A 83 -14.03 7.07 -17.58
CA GLU A 83 -14.31 8.03 -16.50
C GLU A 83 -14.29 7.28 -15.17
N ALA A 84 -13.56 7.87 -14.21
CA ALA A 84 -13.19 7.29 -12.92
C ALA A 84 -14.30 7.42 -11.87
#